data_AF-A0A952EDD3-F1
#
_entry.id   AF-A0A952EDD3-F1
#
_cell.length_a   1.000
_cell.length_b   1.000
_cell.length_c   1.000
_cell.angle_alpha   90.00
_cell.angle_beta   90.00
_cell.angle_gamma   90.00
#
_symmetry.space_group_name_H-M   'P 1'
#
loop_
_entity.id
_entity.type
_entity.pdbx_description
1 polymer ?
#
loop_
_entity_poly.entity_id
_entity_poly.type
_entity_poly.pdbx_seq_one_letter_code
_entity_poly.pdbx_strand_id
1 'polypeptide(L)'
;MSCLRERSLTVFPAGSNGEFNLPPELAMVITNGKGCELWDSDGRHFLDFSIGWGSVLVGHAHPEVVDAVTDQAPLGSNFAYINENALLLAEEIIRLSPACDALRFCASGTEATLYCQRLARAFTG
;
A
#
# COMPACT_ATOMS: atom_id res chain seq x y z
N MET A 1 -31.16 4.27 5.57
CA MET A 1 -29.86 3.57 5.61
C MET A 1 -28.84 4.57 6.14
N SER A 2 -28.02 4.21 7.13
CA SER A 2 -26.96 5.11 7.63
C SER A 2 -25.89 5.34 6.55
N CYS A 3 -25.33 6.55 6.51
CA CYS A 3 -24.29 6.92 5.56
C CYS A 3 -23.02 6.08 5.80
N LEU A 4 -22.22 5.81 4.75
CA LEU A 4 -20.99 5.00 4.87
C LEU A 4 -20.01 5.55 5.91
N ARG A 5 -19.93 6.87 6.05
CA ARG A 5 -19.14 7.55 7.08
C ARG A 5 -19.58 7.23 8.50
N GLU A 6 -20.88 7.23 8.78
CA GLU A 6 -21.39 6.88 10.12
C GLU A 6 -21.04 5.44 10.45
N ARG A 7 -21.17 4.54 9.46
CA ARG A 7 -20.80 3.14 9.60
C ARG A 7 -19.30 2.96 9.84
N SER A 8 -18.43 3.71 9.16
CA SER A 8 -16.98 3.60 9.38
C SER A 8 -16.61 3.99 10.81
N LEU A 9 -17.19 5.06 11.36
CA LEU A 9 -16.99 5.51 12.74
C LEU A 9 -17.45 4.48 13.80
N THR A 10 -18.39 3.59 13.45
CA THR A 10 -18.84 2.52 14.38
C THR A 10 -17.94 1.29 14.38
N VAL A 11 -17.19 1.04 13.29
CA VAL A 11 -16.42 -0.19 13.10
C VAL A 11 -14.93 0.05 13.29
N PHE A 12 -14.42 1.19 12.83
CA PHE A 12 -13.01 1.56 12.91
C PHE A 12 -12.81 2.61 14.02
N PRO A 13 -11.79 2.47 14.88
CA PRO A 13 -11.37 3.55 15.76
C PRO A 13 -11.11 4.83 14.95
N ALA A 14 -11.74 5.94 15.35
CA ALA A 14 -11.72 7.22 14.61
C ALA A 14 -12.20 7.14 13.14
N GLY A 15 -12.85 6.05 12.72
CA GLY A 15 -13.30 5.86 11.35
C GLY A 15 -12.19 5.59 10.33
N SER A 16 -10.97 5.22 10.78
CA SER A 16 -9.79 5.02 9.91
C SER A 16 -8.92 3.83 10.37
N ASN A 17 -8.08 3.31 9.46
CA ASN A 17 -7.06 2.29 9.73
C ASN A 17 -5.62 2.85 9.92
N GLY A 18 -5.42 4.16 9.78
CA GLY A 18 -4.09 4.78 9.85
C GLY A 18 -4.07 6.24 10.33
N GLU A 19 -5.18 6.95 10.16
CA GLU A 19 -5.33 8.35 10.55
C GLU A 19 -6.12 8.47 11.86
N PHE A 20 -5.43 8.32 13.00
CA PHE A 20 -6.07 8.21 14.32
C PHE A 20 -6.51 9.54 14.97
N ASN A 21 -6.25 10.69 14.33
CA ASN A 21 -6.46 12.02 14.92
C ASN A 21 -7.32 12.96 14.06
N LEU A 22 -8.05 12.42 13.07
CA LEU A 22 -8.98 13.24 12.31
C LEU A 22 -10.26 13.51 13.13
N PRO A 23 -10.76 14.75 13.17
CA PRO A 23 -12.08 15.03 13.71
C PRO A 23 -13.14 14.14 13.05
N PRO A 24 -14.13 13.60 13.78
CA PRO A 24 -15.14 12.72 13.20
C PRO A 24 -15.88 13.32 12.00
N GLU A 25 -16.03 14.65 11.96
CA GLU A 25 -16.54 15.46 10.84
C GLU A 25 -15.75 15.32 9.53
N LEU A 26 -14.45 15.06 9.62
CA LEU A 26 -13.55 14.88 8.48
C LEU A 26 -13.35 13.40 8.10
N ALA A 27 -13.90 12.46 8.87
CA ALA A 27 -13.89 11.05 8.48
C ALA A 27 -14.58 10.90 7.12
N MET A 28 -13.92 10.23 6.19
CA MET A 28 -14.39 10.08 4.82
C MET A 28 -14.19 8.64 4.38
N VAL A 29 -15.12 8.14 3.58
CA VAL A 29 -15.03 6.82 2.97
C VAL A 29 -14.81 7.03 1.48
N ILE A 30 -13.58 6.78 1.03
CA ILE A 30 -13.23 6.84 -0.40
C ILE A 30 -13.91 5.68 -1.14
N THR A 31 -14.51 5.98 -2.28
CA THR A 31 -15.21 4.98 -3.12
C THR A 31 -14.41 4.62 -4.37
N ASN A 32 -13.68 5.57 -4.95
CA ASN A 32 -12.80 5.33 -6.08
C ASN A 32 -11.69 6.39 -6.18
N GLY A 33 -10.68 6.06 -6.99
CA GLY A 33 -9.59 6.95 -7.38
C GLY A 33 -9.11 6.67 -8.80
N LYS A 34 -8.64 7.71 -9.50
CA LYS A 34 -8.05 7.61 -10.83
C LYS A 34 -7.03 8.72 -11.05
N GLY A 35 -5.81 8.37 -11.46
CA GLY A 35 -4.73 9.34 -11.56
C GLY A 35 -4.48 10.02 -10.22
N CYS A 36 -4.57 11.34 -10.17
CA CYS A 36 -4.46 12.13 -8.94
C CYS A 36 -5.82 12.48 -8.30
N GLU A 37 -6.93 11.89 -8.75
CA GLU A 37 -8.28 12.24 -8.30
C GLU A 37 -8.87 11.17 -7.37
N LEU A 38 -9.65 11.61 -6.37
CA LEU A 38 -10.38 10.77 -5.43
C LEU A 38 -11.84 11.22 -5.31
N TRP A 39 -12.74 10.26 -5.04
CA TRP A 39 -14.14 10.55 -4.71
C TRP A 39 -14.54 9.83 -3.41
N ASP A 40 -15.25 10.56 -2.53
CA ASP A 40 -15.83 9.97 -1.32
C ASP A 40 -17.25 9.42 -1.56
N SER A 41 -17.81 8.79 -0.54
CA SER A 41 -19.17 8.21 -0.55
C SER A 41 -20.30 9.23 -0.65
N ASP A 42 -20.01 10.50 -0.35
CA ASP A 42 -20.97 11.61 -0.46
C ASP A 42 -20.89 12.27 -1.84
N GLY A 43 -20.04 11.75 -2.74
CA GLY A 43 -19.84 12.26 -4.10
C GLY A 43 -18.90 13.47 -4.17
N ARG A 44 -18.17 13.79 -3.10
CA ARG A 44 -17.18 14.88 -3.13
C ARG A 44 -15.94 14.43 -3.87
N HIS A 45 -15.42 15.32 -4.69
CA HIS A 45 -14.23 15.12 -5.50
C HIS A 45 -13.03 15.86 -4.89
N PHE A 46 -11.87 15.21 -4.88
CA PHE A 46 -10.64 15.73 -4.32
C PHE A 46 -9.47 15.52 -5.28
N LEU A 47 -8.56 16.50 -5.30
CA LEU A 47 -7.21 16.31 -5.82
C LEU A 47 -6.35 15.70 -4.69
N ASP A 48 -5.78 14.53 -4.95
CA ASP A 48 -5.02 13.75 -3.97
C ASP A 48 -3.55 14.19 -3.89
N PHE A 49 -3.23 14.88 -2.80
CA PHE A 49 -1.85 15.22 -2.43
C PHE A 49 -1.26 14.27 -1.38
N SER A 50 -2.03 13.29 -0.88
CA SER A 50 -1.52 12.27 0.03
C SER A 50 -0.67 11.24 -0.72
N ILE A 51 -1.01 10.95 -1.99
CA ILE A 51 -0.32 9.99 -2.86
C ILE A 51 -0.25 8.60 -2.19
N GLY A 52 -1.29 8.26 -1.40
CA GLY A 52 -1.29 7.03 -0.59
C GLY A 52 -0.07 6.90 0.31
N TRP A 53 0.36 8.02 0.92
CA TRP A 53 1.59 8.09 1.72
C TRP A 53 2.85 7.67 0.95
N GLY A 54 2.87 7.95 -0.36
CA GLY A 54 3.95 7.62 -1.29
C GLY A 54 3.80 6.28 -2.02
N SER A 55 2.89 5.40 -1.59
CA SER A 55 2.68 4.09 -2.22
C SER A 55 2.00 4.16 -3.59
N VAL A 56 1.29 5.27 -3.87
CA VAL A 56 0.55 5.49 -5.12
C VAL A 56 1.28 6.52 -5.99
N LEU A 57 2.60 6.38 -6.10
CA LEU A 57 3.49 7.35 -6.75
C LEU A 57 3.10 7.69 -8.19
N VAL A 58 2.61 6.69 -8.94
CA VAL A 58 2.19 6.81 -10.34
C VAL A 58 0.69 7.11 -10.50
N GLY A 59 0.00 7.43 -9.41
CA GLY A 59 -1.44 7.70 -9.38
C GLY A 59 -2.30 6.45 -9.25
N HIS A 60 -3.55 6.67 -8.84
CA HIS A 60 -4.56 5.62 -8.63
C HIS A 60 -4.94 4.97 -9.96
N ALA A 61 -5.07 3.65 -9.97
CA ALA A 61 -5.47 2.87 -11.14
C ALA A 61 -4.66 3.20 -12.42
N HIS A 62 -3.34 3.36 -12.28
CA HIS A 62 -2.44 3.54 -13.42
C HIS A 62 -2.57 2.35 -14.38
N PRO A 63 -2.83 2.55 -15.69
CA PRO A 63 -3.17 1.48 -16.62
C PRO A 63 -2.18 0.31 -16.60
N GLU A 64 -0.88 0.58 -16.68
CA GLU A 64 0.14 -0.48 -16.68
C GLU A 64 0.17 -1.30 -15.38
N VAL A 65 -0.15 -0.68 -14.24
CA VAL A 65 -0.20 -1.39 -12.94
C VAL A 65 -1.45 -2.27 -12.88
N VAL A 66 -2.59 -1.72 -13.34
CA VAL A 66 -3.86 -2.46 -13.38
C VAL A 66 -3.76 -3.65 -14.32
N ASP A 67 -3.18 -3.46 -15.52
CA ASP A 67 -2.99 -4.52 -16.50
C ASP A 67 -2.07 -5.62 -15.93
N ALA A 68 -0.91 -5.26 -15.36
CA ALA A 68 0.01 -6.25 -14.77
C ALA A 68 -0.63 -7.07 -13.63
N VAL A 69 -1.42 -6.43 -12.76
CA VAL A 69 -2.14 -7.13 -11.68
C VAL A 69 -3.24 -8.03 -12.26
N THR A 70 -3.97 -7.55 -13.26
CA THR A 70 -5.08 -8.29 -13.89
C THR A 70 -4.56 -9.52 -14.64
N ASP A 71 -3.44 -9.40 -15.35
CA ASP A 71 -2.80 -10.50 -16.07
C ASP A 71 -2.24 -11.55 -15.11
N GLN A 72 -1.72 -11.16 -13.95
CA GLN A 72 -1.21 -12.08 -12.94
C GLN A 72 -2.32 -12.81 -12.16
N ALA A 73 -3.45 -12.15 -11.88
CA ALA A 73 -4.53 -12.69 -11.06
C ALA A 73 -5.01 -14.11 -11.43
N PRO A 74 -5.27 -14.45 -12.72
CA PRO A 74 -5.72 -15.80 -13.10
C PRO A 74 -4.63 -16.88 -12.96
N LEU A 75 -3.36 -16.50 -12.85
CA LEU A 75 -2.23 -17.42 -12.68
C LEU A 75 -2.03 -17.83 -11.21
N GLY A 76 -2.71 -17.16 -10.28
CA GLY A 76 -2.55 -17.34 -8.84
C GLY A 76 -1.55 -16.36 -8.22
N SER A 77 -1.56 -16.28 -6.88
CA SER A 77 -0.82 -15.25 -6.13
C SER A 77 -0.07 -15.76 -4.90
N ASN A 78 -0.45 -16.91 -4.34
CA ASN A 78 0.23 -17.50 -3.18
C ASN A 78 0.71 -18.93 -3.51
N PHE A 79 1.98 -19.04 -3.84
CA PHE A 79 2.58 -20.30 -4.29
C PHE A 79 3.36 -21.03 -3.18
N ALA A 80 3.59 -20.42 -2.01
CA ALA A 80 4.54 -20.87 -0.98
C ALA A 80 6.02 -21.04 -1.45
N TYR A 81 6.30 -20.78 -2.73
CA TYR A 81 7.61 -20.79 -3.36
C TYR A 81 7.85 -19.45 -4.09
N ILE A 82 9.10 -19.20 -4.51
CA ILE A 82 9.44 -18.03 -5.31
C ILE A 82 8.81 -18.15 -6.70
N ASN A 83 8.21 -17.06 -7.20
CA ASN A 83 7.75 -16.94 -8.57
C ASN A 83 8.68 -16.02 -9.38
N GLU A 84 8.51 -16.05 -10.70
CA GLU A 84 9.33 -15.27 -11.63
C GLU A 84 9.27 -13.76 -11.36
N ASN A 85 8.08 -13.20 -11.14
CA ASN A 85 7.92 -11.76 -10.89
C ASN A 85 8.66 -11.29 -9.63
N ALA A 86 8.66 -12.08 -8.56
CA ALA A 86 9.40 -11.77 -7.34
C ALA A 86 10.91 -11.82 -7.57
N LEU A 87 11.41 -12.77 -8.37
CA LEU A 87 12.82 -12.84 -8.73
C LEU A 87 13.23 -11.61 -9.56
N LEU A 88 12.49 -11.28 -10.61
CA LEU A 88 12.76 -10.13 -11.48
C LEU A 88 12.75 -8.81 -10.69
N LEU A 89 11.78 -8.63 -9.78
CA LEU A 89 11.73 -7.45 -8.91
C LEU A 89 12.94 -7.39 -7.97
N ALA A 90 13.37 -8.52 -7.42
CA ALA A 90 14.53 -8.56 -6.53
C ALA A 90 15.82 -8.17 -7.27
N GLU A 91 16.02 -8.70 -8.47
CA GLU A 91 17.15 -8.37 -9.35
C GLU A 91 17.17 -6.87 -9.69
N GLU A 92 16.00 -6.30 -10.00
CA GLU A 92 15.88 -4.88 -10.31
C GLU A 92 16.21 -3.99 -9.11
N ILE A 93 15.75 -4.35 -7.90
CA ILE A 93 16.08 -3.60 -6.67
C ILE A 93 17.59 -3.66 -6.40
N ILE A 94 18.21 -4.83 -6.51
CA ILE A 94 19.67 -5.01 -6.34
C ILE A 94 20.43 -4.17 -7.37
N ARG A 95 19.97 -4.16 -8.63
CA ARG A 95 20.56 -3.36 -9.70
C ARG A 95 20.49 -1.85 -9.44
N LEU A 96 19.38 -1.37 -8.86
CA LEU A 96 19.15 0.05 -8.58
C LEU A 96 19.81 0.53 -7.28
N SER A 97 19.99 -0.35 -6.30
CA SER A 97 20.51 0.00 -4.97
C SER A 97 21.94 -0.51 -4.77
N PRO A 98 22.97 0.35 -4.84
CA PRO A 98 24.37 -0.07 -4.71
C PRO A 98 24.75 -0.59 -3.31
N ALA A 99 23.85 -0.49 -2.33
CA ALA A 99 24.05 -0.96 -0.96
C ALA A 99 23.36 -2.32 -0.68
N CYS A 100 22.76 -2.95 -1.68
CA CYS A 100 21.97 -4.17 -1.53
C CYS A 100 22.56 -5.32 -2.36
N ASP A 101 23.32 -6.20 -1.72
CA ASP A 101 23.80 -7.43 -2.37
C ASP A 101 22.75 -8.55 -2.38
N ALA A 102 21.86 -8.56 -1.38
CA ALA A 102 20.78 -9.51 -1.24
C ALA A 102 19.61 -8.89 -0.46
N LEU A 103 18.40 -9.41 -0.68
CA LEU A 103 17.19 -8.92 -0.03
C LEU A 103 16.20 -10.02 0.32
N ARG A 104 15.21 -9.64 1.13
CA ARG A 104 14.00 -10.40 1.43
C ARG A 104 12.81 -9.45 1.40
N PHE A 105 11.75 -9.82 0.69
CA PHE A 105 10.49 -9.09 0.75
C PHE A 105 9.80 -9.24 2.12
N CYS A 106 9.18 -8.16 2.57
CA CYS A 106 8.32 -8.09 3.75
C CYS A 106 6.95 -7.56 3.33
N ALA A 107 5.93 -7.74 4.16
CA ALA A 107 4.59 -7.26 3.86
C ALA A 107 4.43 -5.74 4.09
N SER A 108 5.36 -5.12 4.83
CA SER A 108 5.33 -3.67 5.13
C SER A 108 6.73 -3.11 5.43
N GLY A 109 6.86 -1.78 5.34
CA GLY A 109 8.07 -1.07 5.77
C GLY A 109 8.33 -1.17 7.28
N THR A 110 7.28 -1.25 8.09
CA THR A 110 7.37 -1.48 9.54
C THR A 110 8.04 -2.84 9.83
N GLU A 111 7.59 -3.90 9.15
CA GLU A 111 8.17 -5.23 9.27
C GLU A 111 9.62 -5.27 8.76
N ALA A 112 9.90 -4.63 7.62
CA ALA A 112 11.25 -4.54 7.08
C ALA A 112 12.22 -3.90 8.09
N THR A 113 11.83 -2.76 8.67
CA THR A 113 12.64 -2.04 9.67
C THR A 113 12.86 -2.90 10.93
N LEU A 114 11.83 -3.61 11.38
CA LEU A 114 11.93 -4.53 12.51
C LEU A 114 12.96 -5.64 12.25
N TYR A 115 12.95 -6.25 11.06
CA TYR A 115 13.96 -7.24 10.69
C TYR A 115 15.36 -6.64 10.60
N CYS A 116 15.52 -5.46 10.00
CA CYS A 116 16.82 -4.78 9.93
C CYS A 116 17.43 -4.57 11.31
N GLN A 117 16.64 -4.07 12.28
CA GLN A 117 17.10 -3.88 13.65
C GLN A 117 17.52 -5.19 14.33
N ARG A 118 16.76 -6.26 14.11
CA ARG A 118 17.06 -7.59 14.66
C ARG A 118 18.32 -8.19 14.04
N LEU A 119 18.47 -8.11 12.72
CA LEU A 119 19.63 -8.60 11.99
C LEU A 119 20.90 -7.84 12.41
N ALA A 120 20.82 -6.51 12.52
CA ALA A 120 21.94 -5.69 12.98
C ALA A 120 22.42 -6.14 14.37
N ARG A 121 21.52 -6.24 15.35
CA ARG A 121 21.84 -6.71 16.71
C ARG A 121 22.39 -8.13 16.73
N ALA A 122 21.80 -9.05 15.97
CA ALA A 122 22.27 -10.43 15.92
C ALA A 122 23.68 -10.53 15.32
N PHE A 123 24.01 -9.65 14.37
CA PHE A 123 25.32 -9.61 13.75
C PHE A 123 26.38 -8.95 14.64
N THR A 124 26.04 -7.88 15.36
CA THR A 124 27.01 -7.10 16.14
C THR A 124 27.18 -7.56 17.60
N GLY A 125 26.22 -8.30 18.16
CA GLY A 125 26.05 -8.45 19.61
C GLY A 125 25.40 -7.21 20.23
#